data_AF-A0A336LIJ1-F1
#
_entry.id   AF-A0A336LIJ1-F1
#
_cell.length_a   1.000
_cell.length_b   1.000
_cell.length_c   1.000
_cell.angle_alpha   90.00
_cell.angle_beta   90.00
_cell.angle_gamma   90.00
#
_symmetry.space_group_name_H-M   'P 1'
#
loop_
_entity.id
_entity.type
_entity.pdbx_description
1 polymer ?
#
loop_
_entity_poly.entity_id
_entity_poly.type
_entity_poly.pdbx_seq_one_letter_code
_entity_poly.pdbx_strand_id
1 'polypeptide(L)'
;MKNVLAAVFSTMFGTKDPDQVNTMAKQAGEFINIVVNLLDALKTSFSHRSLQARSVGKKDSMSDAAVASLAMMKSYAKTYKNSNDICMQKYLCEANTECANDVGGNSIFCQLGTYATSFLLERSSHITFESLYEAGRQGRQGIDCKQIYLQCNEV
;
A
#
# COMPACT_ATOMS: atom_id res chain seq x y z
N MET A 1 -14.53 -10.82 -4.08
CA MET A 1 -13.99 -9.57 -4.68
C MET A 1 -14.69 -8.28 -4.22
N LYS A 2 -15.97 -8.26 -3.80
CA LYS A 2 -16.66 -7.03 -3.32
C LYS A 2 -16.43 -6.69 -1.83
N ASN A 3 -15.87 -7.63 -1.06
CA ASN A 3 -15.98 -7.60 0.40
C ASN A 3 -14.94 -6.71 1.10
N VAL A 4 -13.77 -6.45 0.50
CA VAL A 4 -12.72 -5.64 1.15
C VAL A 4 -13.04 -4.15 1.04
N LEU A 5 -13.41 -3.67 -0.14
CA LEU A 5 -13.91 -2.29 -0.33
C LEU A 5 -15.15 -2.04 0.54
N ALA A 6 -16.08 -2.99 0.61
CA ALA A 6 -17.23 -2.90 1.48
C ALA A 6 -16.84 -2.88 2.98
N ALA A 7 -15.85 -3.67 3.41
CA ALA A 7 -15.37 -3.69 4.79
C ALA A 7 -14.67 -2.39 5.20
N VAL A 8 -13.87 -1.83 4.29
CA VAL A 8 -13.18 -0.53 4.44
C VAL A 8 -14.22 0.61 4.50
N PHE A 9 -15.27 0.55 3.67
CA PHE A 9 -16.41 1.48 3.73
C PHE A 9 -17.20 1.37 5.03
N SER A 10 -17.58 0.14 5.44
CA SER A 10 -18.41 -0.08 6.63
C SER A 10 -17.71 0.32 7.91
N THR A 11 -16.37 0.19 7.94
CA THR A 11 -15.56 0.60 9.08
C THR A 11 -15.33 2.11 9.15
N MET A 12 -15.32 2.82 8.01
CA MET A 12 -15.08 4.28 7.98
C MET A 12 -16.34 5.14 8.01
N PHE A 13 -17.43 4.72 7.38
CA PHE A 13 -18.63 5.56 7.21
C PHE A 13 -19.83 5.11 8.06
N GLY A 14 -19.71 3.98 8.76
CA GLY A 14 -20.86 3.31 9.36
C GLY A 14 -21.80 2.75 8.28
N THR A 15 -22.35 1.57 8.50
CA THR A 15 -23.15 0.84 7.51
C THR A 15 -24.27 1.70 6.93
N LYS A 16 -24.18 2.02 5.63
CA LYS A 16 -25.30 2.45 4.81
C LYS A 16 -25.33 1.60 3.54
N ASP A 17 -26.38 0.78 3.48
CA ASP A 17 -26.85 -0.12 2.44
C ASP A 17 -25.87 -0.71 1.40
N PRO A 18 -25.75 -2.05 1.30
CA PRO A 18 -24.85 -2.75 0.37
C PRO A 18 -25.10 -2.44 -1.11
N ASP A 19 -26.31 -2.00 -1.48
CA ASP A 19 -26.66 -1.62 -2.85
C ASP A 19 -26.12 -0.24 -3.27
N GLN A 20 -25.91 0.67 -2.31
CA GLN A 20 -25.29 1.99 -2.55
C GLN A 20 -23.77 1.85 -2.74
N VAL A 21 -23.15 0.90 -2.02
CA VAL A 21 -21.73 0.56 -2.17
C VAL A 21 -21.47 -0.14 -3.52
N ASN A 22 -22.41 -0.96 -4.00
CA ASN A 22 -22.32 -1.65 -5.28
C ASN A 22 -22.43 -0.69 -6.49
N THR A 23 -23.21 0.38 -6.35
CA THR A 23 -23.38 1.41 -7.39
C THR A 23 -22.18 2.36 -7.42
N MET A 24 -21.62 2.74 -6.26
CA MET A 24 -20.35 3.48 -6.19
C MET A 24 -19.14 2.66 -6.67
N ALA A 25 -19.13 1.34 -6.43
CA ALA A 25 -18.09 0.44 -6.94
C ALA A 25 -18.12 0.28 -8.48
N LYS A 26 -19.22 0.59 -9.17
CA LYS A 26 -19.25 0.66 -10.64
C LYS A 26 -18.56 1.91 -11.19
N GLN A 27 -18.37 2.94 -10.36
CA GLN A 27 -17.60 4.17 -10.60
C GLN A 27 -16.20 4.09 -9.94
N ALA A 28 -15.66 2.87 -9.78
CA ALA A 28 -14.51 2.53 -8.93
C ALA A 28 -13.20 3.28 -9.21
N GLY A 29 -12.99 3.78 -10.43
CA GLY A 29 -11.73 4.45 -10.79
C GLY A 29 -11.47 5.73 -9.99
N GLU A 30 -12.51 6.56 -9.79
CA GLU A 30 -12.42 7.79 -8.98
C GLU A 30 -12.35 7.48 -7.49
N PHE A 31 -13.05 6.44 -7.05
CA PHE A 31 -13.09 6.05 -5.66
C PHE A 31 -11.73 5.52 -5.14
N ILE A 32 -10.99 4.77 -5.96
CA ILE A 32 -9.64 4.30 -5.60
C ILE A 32 -8.70 5.47 -5.32
N ASN A 33 -8.77 6.55 -6.11
CA ASN A 33 -7.96 7.74 -5.87
C ASN A 33 -8.29 8.41 -4.53
N ILE A 34 -9.57 8.46 -4.15
CA ILE A 34 -10.00 8.96 -2.83
C ILE A 34 -9.41 8.10 -1.73
N VAL A 35 -9.50 6.77 -1.84
CA VAL A 35 -8.92 5.84 -0.85
C VAL A 35 -7.40 6.02 -0.73
N VAL A 36 -6.68 6.11 -1.86
CA VAL A 36 -5.22 6.34 -1.87
C VAL A 36 -4.87 7.66 -1.17
N ASN A 37 -5.58 8.74 -1.47
CA ASN A 37 -5.35 10.05 -0.85
C ASN A 37 -5.64 10.05 0.66
N LEU A 38 -6.69 9.34 1.09
CA LEU A 38 -7.01 9.19 2.51
C LEU A 38 -5.94 8.36 3.24
N LEU A 39 -5.48 7.28 2.62
CA LEU A 39 -4.38 6.47 3.16
C LEU A 39 -3.10 7.31 3.28
N ASP A 40 -2.82 8.19 2.32
CA ASP A 40 -1.69 9.12 2.38
C ASP A 40 -1.82 10.14 3.51
N ALA A 41 -3.00 10.75 3.69
CA ALA A 41 -3.26 11.66 4.79
C ALA A 41 -3.15 10.96 6.15
N LEU A 42 -3.70 9.75 6.28
CA LEU A 42 -3.63 8.96 7.50
C LEU A 42 -2.20 8.52 7.82
N LYS A 43 -1.46 8.06 6.80
CA LYS A 43 -0.03 7.71 6.91
C LYS A 43 0.79 8.91 7.37
N THR A 44 0.56 10.09 6.79
CA THR A 44 1.25 11.33 7.18
C THR A 44 1.06 11.63 8.67
N SER A 45 -0.14 11.42 9.20
CA SER A 45 -0.43 11.60 10.63
C SER A 45 0.41 10.67 11.52
N PHE A 46 0.53 9.39 11.15
CA PHE A 46 1.34 8.42 11.91
C PHE A 46 2.85 8.59 11.69
N SER A 47 3.27 8.99 10.48
CA SER A 47 4.67 9.28 10.17
C SER A 47 5.18 10.45 11.00
N HIS A 48 4.40 11.53 11.12
CA HIS A 48 4.74 12.66 11.99
C HIS A 48 4.94 12.22 13.45
N ARG A 49 4.05 11.36 13.96
CA ARG A 49 4.15 10.81 15.32
C ARG A 49 5.40 9.93 15.50
N SER A 50 5.69 9.06 14.52
CA SER A 50 6.89 8.23 14.53
C SER A 50 8.17 9.07 14.50
N LEU A 51 8.26 10.04 13.59
CA LEU A 51 9.40 10.95 13.46
C LEU A 51 9.61 11.78 14.72
N GLN A 52 8.54 12.29 15.32
CA GLN A 52 8.62 13.02 16.58
C GLN A 52 9.15 12.14 17.71
N ALA A 53 8.67 10.90 17.84
CA ALA A 53 9.20 9.95 18.82
C ALA A 53 10.70 9.70 18.60
N ARG A 54 11.12 9.50 17.34
CA ARG A 54 12.53 9.25 16.98
C ARG A 54 13.42 10.46 17.24
N SER A 55 12.92 11.67 17.02
CA SER A 55 13.66 12.92 17.28
C SER A 55 14.04 13.11 18.75
N VAL A 56 13.29 12.49 19.67
CA VAL A 56 13.59 12.45 21.11
C VAL A 56 14.20 11.13 21.57
N GLY A 57 14.72 10.32 20.63
CA GLY A 57 15.40 9.05 20.91
C GLY A 57 14.48 7.88 21.26
N LYS A 58 13.16 8.00 21.09
CA LYS A 58 12.19 6.93 21.35
C LYS A 58 11.72 6.29 20.03
N LYS A 59 11.51 4.97 20.06
CA LYS A 59 10.90 4.26 18.93
C LYS A 59 9.42 4.01 19.21
N ASP A 60 8.54 4.59 18.41
CA ASP A 60 7.10 4.30 18.46
C ASP A 60 6.79 3.15 17.49
N SER A 61 6.96 1.91 17.96
CA SER A 61 6.72 0.70 17.18
C SER A 61 5.29 0.58 16.67
N MET A 62 4.30 1.15 17.37
CA MET A 62 2.90 1.14 16.94
C MET A 62 2.70 2.08 15.74
N SER A 63 3.24 3.30 15.82
CA SER A 63 3.21 4.24 14.70
C SER A 63 3.98 3.71 13.49
N ASP A 64 5.13 3.06 13.71
CA ASP A 64 5.92 2.40 12.68
C ASP A 64 5.14 1.28 11.96
N ALA A 65 4.46 0.42 12.72
CA ALA A 65 3.63 -0.64 12.17
C ALA A 65 2.43 -0.08 11.39
N ALA A 66 1.83 1.01 11.88
CA ALA A 66 0.72 1.68 11.20
C ALA A 66 1.17 2.26 9.85
N VAL A 67 2.28 3.00 9.81
CA VAL A 67 2.83 3.56 8.57
C VAL A 67 3.15 2.45 7.56
N ALA A 68 3.80 1.37 8.00
CA ALA A 68 4.11 0.23 7.14
C ALA A 68 2.84 -0.42 6.57
N SER A 69 1.84 -0.65 7.41
CA SER A 69 0.56 -1.25 7.00
C SER A 69 -0.19 -0.36 6.00
N LEU A 70 -0.20 0.96 6.23
CA LEU A 70 -0.86 1.92 5.34
C LEU A 70 -0.17 2.02 3.98
N ALA A 71 1.16 2.01 3.93
CA ALA A 71 1.92 1.98 2.68
C ALA A 71 1.59 0.73 1.84
N MET A 72 1.50 -0.43 2.49
CA MET A 72 1.13 -1.69 1.81
C MET A 72 -0.33 -1.69 1.34
N MET A 73 -1.27 -1.22 2.17
CA MET A 73 -2.68 -1.07 1.77
C MET A 73 -2.84 -0.12 0.58
N LYS A 74 -2.06 0.98 0.56
CA LYS A 74 -2.02 1.91 -0.57
C LYS A 74 -1.55 1.20 -1.85
N SER A 75 -0.48 0.41 -1.79
CA SER A 75 -0.05 -0.41 -2.91
C SER A 75 -1.16 -1.34 -3.40
N TYR A 76 -1.78 -2.09 -2.47
CA TYR A 76 -2.85 -3.03 -2.78
C TYR A 76 -4.09 -2.35 -3.39
N ALA A 77 -4.42 -1.14 -2.95
CA ALA A 77 -5.48 -0.35 -3.58
C ALA A 77 -5.12 0.05 -5.02
N LYS A 78 -3.86 0.45 -5.27
CA LYS A 78 -3.38 0.82 -6.62
C LYS A 78 -3.36 -0.37 -7.59
N THR A 79 -3.13 -1.59 -7.11
CA THR A 79 -3.17 -2.79 -7.97
C THR A 79 -4.58 -3.09 -8.49
N TYR A 80 -5.65 -2.69 -7.80
CA TYR A 80 -7.02 -2.88 -8.31
C TYR A 80 -7.34 -2.07 -9.56
N LYS A 81 -6.67 -0.93 -9.76
CA LYS A 81 -6.87 -0.08 -10.94
C LYS A 81 -6.13 -0.65 -12.17
N ASN A 82 -5.20 -1.59 -11.99
CA ASN A 82 -4.28 -1.99 -13.04
C ASN A 82 -4.22 -3.51 -13.17
N SER A 83 -4.57 -4.02 -14.34
CA SER A 83 -4.45 -5.44 -14.68
C SER A 83 -3.03 -5.86 -15.10
N ASN A 84 -2.10 -4.90 -15.22
CA ASN A 84 -0.74 -5.16 -15.69
C ASN A 84 0.17 -5.58 -14.54
N ASP A 85 0.70 -6.79 -14.67
CA ASP A 85 1.58 -7.43 -13.69
C ASP A 85 2.81 -6.59 -13.34
N ILE A 86 3.41 -5.93 -14.33
CA ILE A 86 4.58 -5.08 -14.17
C ILE A 86 4.24 -3.84 -13.33
N CYS A 87 3.01 -3.32 -13.46
CA CYS A 87 2.56 -2.15 -12.70
C CYS A 87 2.28 -2.51 -11.25
N MET A 88 1.78 -3.72 -11.00
CA MET A 88 1.61 -4.20 -9.63
C MET A 88 2.96 -4.32 -8.90
N GLN A 89 4.00 -4.85 -9.58
CA GLN A 89 5.35 -4.89 -9.03
C GLN A 89 5.91 -3.49 -8.76
N LYS A 90 5.67 -2.53 -9.67
CA LYS A 90 6.03 -1.13 -9.45
C LYS A 90 5.40 -0.56 -8.19
N TYR A 91 4.09 -0.71 -8.00
CA TYR A 91 3.42 -0.15 -6.82
C TYR A 91 3.91 -0.78 -5.52
N LEU A 92 4.20 -2.08 -5.54
CA LEU A 92 4.76 -2.77 -4.38
C LEU A 92 6.20 -2.32 -4.07
N CYS A 93 7.00 -2.06 -5.10
CA CYS A 93 8.32 -1.47 -4.98
C CYS A 93 8.22 -0.05 -4.38
N GLU A 94 7.39 0.83 -4.94
CA GLU A 94 7.21 2.21 -4.47
C GLU A 94 6.73 2.27 -3.02
N ALA A 95 5.78 1.42 -2.64
CA ALA A 95 5.30 1.35 -1.26
C ALA A 95 6.37 0.89 -0.28
N ASN A 96 7.30 0.03 -0.72
CA ASN A 96 8.44 -0.38 0.09
C ASN A 96 9.49 0.71 0.23
N THR A 97 9.73 1.49 -0.82
CA THR A 97 10.57 2.70 -0.76
C THR A 97 9.98 3.70 0.23
N GLU A 98 8.67 3.95 0.14
CA GLU A 98 7.94 4.79 1.10
C GLU A 98 8.08 4.27 2.54
N CYS A 99 7.82 2.98 2.77
CA CYS A 99 7.95 2.36 4.08
C CYS A 99 9.38 2.47 4.63
N ALA A 100 10.39 2.23 3.79
CA ALA A 100 11.79 2.34 4.17
C ALA A 100 12.19 3.77 4.53
N ASN A 101 11.64 4.78 3.85
CA ASN A 101 11.93 6.18 4.12
C ASN A 101 11.29 6.65 5.43
N ASP A 102 10.04 6.27 5.69
CA ASP A 102 9.32 6.70 6.89
C ASP A 102 9.70 5.88 8.13
N VAL A 103 9.89 4.57 7.98
CA VAL A 103 10.07 3.63 9.10
C VAL A 103 11.53 3.13 9.21
N GLY A 104 12.34 3.28 8.17
CA GLY A 104 13.70 2.75 8.10
C GLY A 104 13.75 1.43 7.32
N GLY A 105 14.65 1.33 6.34
CA GLY A 105 14.71 0.20 5.38
C GLY A 105 14.91 -1.19 5.98
N ASN A 106 15.52 -1.29 7.17
CA ASN A 106 15.67 -2.55 7.91
C ASN A 106 14.54 -2.85 8.90
N SER A 107 13.44 -2.09 8.85
CA SER A 107 12.27 -2.33 9.70
C SER A 107 11.60 -3.66 9.36
N ILE A 108 11.41 -4.50 10.38
CA ILE A 108 10.68 -5.77 10.26
C ILE A 108 9.24 -5.55 9.76
N PHE A 109 8.63 -4.40 10.06
CA PHE A 109 7.28 -4.09 9.63
C PHE A 109 7.18 -3.95 8.10
N CYS A 110 8.17 -3.36 7.44
CA CYS A 110 8.21 -3.27 5.98
C CYS A 110 8.41 -4.65 5.34
N GLN A 111 9.24 -5.50 5.95
CA GLN A 111 9.47 -6.88 5.47
C GLN A 111 8.21 -7.73 5.58
N LEU A 112 7.55 -7.73 6.75
CA LEU A 112 6.31 -8.46 6.98
C LEU A 112 5.18 -7.93 6.09
N GLY A 113 5.09 -6.60 5.95
CA GLY A 113 4.14 -5.96 5.04
C GLY A 113 4.33 -6.41 3.59
N THR A 114 5.58 -6.49 3.13
CA THR A 114 5.90 -6.99 1.78
C THR A 114 5.51 -8.44 1.62
N TYR A 115 5.86 -9.29 2.58
CA TYR A 115 5.51 -10.71 2.57
C TYR A 115 3.99 -10.88 2.45
N ALA A 116 3.23 -10.25 3.35
CA ALA A 116 1.77 -10.35 3.37
C ALA A 116 1.15 -9.84 2.07
N THR A 117 1.61 -8.69 1.55
CA THR A 117 1.08 -8.11 0.32
C THR A 117 1.42 -8.98 -0.89
N SER A 118 2.62 -9.53 -0.96
CA SER A 118 3.04 -10.43 -2.04
C SER A 118 2.19 -11.70 -2.06
N PHE A 119 1.92 -12.29 -0.89
CA PHE A 119 1.07 -13.47 -0.74
C PHE A 119 -0.41 -13.23 -1.10
N LEU A 120 -0.92 -12.02 -0.81
CA LEU A 120 -2.27 -11.64 -1.21
C LEU A 120 -2.35 -11.38 -2.73
N LEU A 121 -1.35 -10.70 -3.29
CA LEU A 121 -1.30 -10.35 -4.70
C LEU A 121 -1.09 -11.56 -5.61
N GLU A 122 -0.29 -12.54 -5.21
CA GLU A 122 -0.12 -13.80 -5.94
C GLU A 122 -1.47 -14.52 -6.14
N ARG A 123 -2.38 -14.44 -5.15
CA ARG A 123 -3.73 -15.04 -5.29
C ARG A 123 -4.67 -14.28 -6.22
N SER A 124 -4.38 -13.01 -6.49
CA SER A 124 -5.23 -12.15 -7.32
C SER A 124 -4.64 -11.81 -8.68
N SER A 125 -3.40 -12.24 -8.97
CA SER A 125 -2.66 -11.93 -10.18
C SER A 125 -1.94 -13.16 -10.74
N HIS A 126 -1.31 -13.05 -11.90
CA HIS A 126 -0.49 -14.12 -12.49
C HIS A 126 0.98 -14.05 -12.06
N ILE A 127 1.32 -13.15 -11.14
CA ILE A 127 2.69 -12.90 -10.67
C ILE A 127 3.03 -13.87 -9.53
N THR A 128 4.23 -14.41 -9.56
CA THR A 128 4.73 -15.26 -8.48
C THR A 128 5.04 -14.44 -7.22
N PHE A 129 4.87 -15.06 -6.06
CA PHE A 129 5.25 -14.48 -4.77
C PHE A 129 6.69 -13.94 -4.78
N GLU A 130 7.64 -14.73 -5.31
CA GLU A 130 9.07 -14.35 -5.33
C GLU A 130 9.31 -13.06 -6.13
N SER A 131 8.64 -12.90 -7.28
CA SER A 131 8.77 -11.69 -8.10
C SER A 131 8.22 -10.46 -7.38
N LEU A 132 7.10 -10.61 -6.66
CA LEU A 132 6.49 -9.53 -5.87
C LEU A 132 7.37 -9.19 -4.65
N TYR A 133 7.85 -10.20 -3.94
CA TYR A 133 8.68 -10.03 -2.75
C TYR A 133 10.02 -9.38 -3.11
N GLU A 134 10.60 -9.76 -4.24
CA GLU A 134 11.81 -9.16 -4.82
C GLU A 134 11.58 -7.69 -5.20
N ALA A 135 10.48 -7.36 -5.87
CA ALA A 135 10.11 -5.98 -6.18
C ALA A 135 10.04 -5.11 -4.90
N GLY A 136 9.41 -5.64 -3.84
CA GLY A 136 9.38 -4.97 -2.55
C GLY A 136 10.77 -4.84 -1.91
N ARG A 137 11.64 -5.85 -2.04
CA ARG A 137 13.03 -5.78 -1.56
C ARG A 137 13.81 -4.67 -2.24
N GLN A 138 13.67 -4.52 -3.56
CA GLN A 138 14.33 -3.47 -4.33
C GLN A 138 13.91 -2.08 -3.86
N GLY A 139 12.62 -1.89 -3.58
CA GLY A 139 12.12 -0.64 -2.99
C GLY A 139 12.74 -0.33 -1.63
N ARG A 140 12.87 -1.32 -0.74
CA ARG A 140 13.53 -1.13 0.57
C ARG A 140 15.01 -0.79 0.47
N GLN A 141 15.66 -1.17 -0.62
CA GLN A 141 17.06 -0.84 -0.91
C GLN A 141 17.24 0.56 -1.51
N GLY A 142 16.14 1.30 -1.75
CA GLY A 142 16.18 2.64 -2.32
C GLY A 142 16.44 2.68 -3.82
N ILE A 143 16.20 1.57 -4.52
CA ILE A 143 16.33 1.54 -5.99
C ILE A 143 15.16 2.31 -6.61
N ASP A 144 15.40 3.03 -7.70
CA ASP A 144 14.35 3.78 -8.40
C ASP A 144 13.40 2.83 -9.14
N CYS A 145 12.26 2.54 -8.50
CA CYS A 145 11.20 1.69 -9.03
C CYS A 145 10.68 2.18 -10.39
N LYS A 146 10.75 3.48 -10.70
CA LYS A 146 10.28 4.03 -11.98
C LYS A 146 11.22 3.70 -13.14
N GLN A 147 12.50 3.51 -12.86
CA GLN A 147 13.51 3.09 -13.84
C GLN A 147 13.45 1.59 -14.11
N ILE A 148 13.08 0.79 -13.11
CA ILE A 148 12.91 -0.66 -13.28
C ILE A 148 11.61 -0.97 -14.04
N TYR A 149 10.52 -0.28 -13.69
CA TYR A 149 9.18 -0.56 -14.20
C TYR A 149 8.68 0.52 -15.17
N LEU A 150 9.49 0.83 -16.19
CA LEU A 150 9.22 1.90 -17.17
C LEU A 150 7.88 1.78 -17.89
N GLN A 151 7.42 0.55 -18.13
CA GLN A 151 6.16 0.26 -18.84
C GLN A 151 4.89 0.73 -18.10
N CYS A 152 5.05 1.18 -16.87
CA CYS A 152 3.98 1.61 -15.97
C CYS A 152 4.14 3.06 -15.49
N ASN A 153 5.03 3.82 -16.12
CA ASN A 153 5.04 5.27 -15.95
C ASN A 153 3.84 5.80 -16.75
N GLU A 154 2.83 6.29 -16.01
CA GLU A 154 1.69 7.00 -16.59
C GLU A 154 2.24 8.12 -17.50
N VAL A 155 1.75 8.17 -18.74
CA VAL A 155 1.87 9.35 -19.62
C VAL A 155 0.78 10.33 -19.24
#